data_AF-A0A4R6YEQ3-F1
#
_entry.id   AF-A0A4R6YEQ3-F1
#
_cell.length_a   1.000
_cell.length_b   1.000
_cell.length_c   1.000
_cell.angle_alpha   90.00
_cell.angle_beta   90.00
_cell.angle_gamma   90.00
#
_symmetry.space_group_name_H-M   'P 1'
#
loop_
_entity.id
_entity.type
_entity.pdbx_description
1 polymer ?
#
loop_
_entity_poly.entity_id
_entity_poly.type
_entity_poly.pdbx_seq_one_letter_code
_entity_poly.pdbx_strand_id
1 'polypeptide(L)'
;MANTFAATIEGWTRRVKEAEEAVFREAAQELVKQLNDQITEMVYDTPETPNYRRTGFLRASLMASTDAMPQLVRDNPGVAVNADTGDVILVIAGAELGDTIYLGYTARYGLFVHRGANGRSPRPWVDLVAQRWQQIVAEKAAMVKQRFGL
;
A
#
# COMPACT_ATOMS: atom_id res chain seq x y z
N MET A 1 -12.23 12.00 41.68
CA MET A 1 -12.76 13.29 41.20
C MET A 1 -13.71 12.99 40.04
N ALA A 2 -14.91 13.55 40.05
CA ALA A 2 -15.87 13.34 38.96
C ALA A 2 -15.36 14.05 37.69
N ASN A 3 -15.36 13.37 36.54
CA ASN A 3 -15.09 14.03 35.26
C ASN A 3 -16.17 15.09 35.03
N THR A 4 -15.76 16.31 34.72
CA THR A 4 -16.69 17.34 34.28
C THR A 4 -17.30 16.93 32.95
N PHE A 5 -18.51 17.40 32.66
CA PHE A 5 -19.13 17.17 31.35
C PHE A 5 -18.22 17.64 30.19
N ALA A 6 -17.50 18.75 30.37
CA ALA A 6 -16.52 19.25 29.41
C ALA A 6 -15.38 18.23 29.16
N ALA A 7 -14.80 17.64 30.22
CA ALA A 7 -13.76 16.62 30.08
C ALA A 7 -14.27 15.36 29.36
N THR A 8 -15.54 15.00 29.56
CA THR A 8 -16.17 13.88 28.84
C THR A 8 -16.31 14.16 27.35
N ILE A 9 -16.78 15.36 26.97
CA ILE A 9 -16.88 15.76 25.55
C ILE A 9 -15.51 15.77 24.89
N GLU A 10 -14.50 16.36 25.55
CA GLU A 10 -13.12 16.39 25.03
C GLU A 10 -12.57 14.97 24.80
N GLY A 11 -12.86 14.03 25.70
CA GLY A 11 -12.50 12.63 25.54
C GLY A 11 -13.16 11.98 24.32
N TRP A 12 -14.40 12.35 24.00
CA TRP A 12 -15.08 11.84 22.81
C TRP A 12 -14.50 12.40 21.52
N THR A 13 -14.27 13.72 21.45
CA THR A 13 -13.72 14.36 20.26
C THR A 13 -12.31 13.88 19.95
N ARG A 14 -11.45 13.73 20.98
CA ARG A 14 -10.09 13.21 20.80
C ARG A 14 -10.10 11.78 20.24
N ARG A 15 -10.94 10.89 20.78
CA ARG A 15 -11.06 9.50 20.29
C ARG A 15 -11.48 9.43 18.82
N VAL A 16 -12.39 10.31 18.39
CA VAL A 16 -12.81 10.36 16.98
C VAL A 16 -11.65 10.77 16.09
N LYS A 17 -10.90 11.83 16.45
CA LYS A 17 -9.73 12.29 15.68
C LYS A 17 -8.66 11.20 15.54
N GLU A 18 -8.33 10.53 16.65
CA GLU A 18 -7.35 9.43 16.65
C GLU A 18 -7.84 8.24 15.82
N ALA A 19 -9.15 7.95 15.84
CA ALA A 19 -9.73 6.90 15.02
C ALA A 19 -9.67 7.23 13.52
N GLU A 20 -9.97 8.47 13.12
CA GLU A 20 -9.88 8.91 11.72
C GLU A 20 -8.46 8.74 11.16
N GLU A 21 -7.46 9.21 11.91
CA GLU A 21 -6.04 9.09 11.54
C GLU A 21 -5.59 7.63 11.46
N ALA A 22 -6.05 6.79 12.39
CA ALA A 22 -5.76 5.36 12.36
C ALA A 22 -6.38 4.66 11.14
N VAL A 23 -7.64 4.94 10.79
CA VAL A 23 -8.28 4.36 9.60
C VAL A 23 -7.52 4.74 8.34
N PHE A 24 -7.17 6.02 8.19
CA PHE A 24 -6.44 6.52 7.03
C PHE A 24 -5.12 5.77 6.82
N ARG A 25 -4.28 5.69 7.86
CA ARG A 25 -2.96 5.05 7.77
C ARG A 25 -3.05 3.54 7.67
N GLU A 26 -3.88 2.88 8.48
CA GLU A 26 -4.00 1.42 8.47
C GLU A 26 -4.59 0.90 7.16
N ALA A 27 -5.54 1.63 6.54
CA ALA A 27 -6.06 1.27 5.23
C ALA A 27 -4.97 1.39 4.14
N ALA A 28 -4.17 2.46 4.15
CA ALA A 28 -3.06 2.62 3.21
C ALA A 28 -1.98 1.53 3.40
N GLN A 29 -1.65 1.17 4.65
CA GLN A 29 -0.71 0.08 4.93
C GLN A 29 -1.24 -1.29 4.46
N GLU A 30 -2.54 -1.55 4.64
CA GLU A 30 -3.17 -2.77 4.13
C GLU A 30 -3.16 -2.82 2.61
N LEU A 31 -3.39 -1.68 1.94
CA LEU A 31 -3.29 -1.61 0.48
C LEU A 31 -1.88 -1.97 0.00
N VAL A 32 -0.83 -1.48 0.67
CA VAL A 32 0.57 -1.83 0.38
C VAL A 32 0.82 -3.33 0.59
N LYS A 33 0.32 -3.90 1.69
CA LYS A 33 0.40 -5.34 1.95
C LYS A 33 -0.25 -6.13 0.81
N GLN A 34 -1.47 -5.77 0.41
CA GLN A 34 -2.18 -6.48 -0.66
C GLN A 34 -1.52 -6.32 -2.02
N LEU A 35 -0.93 -5.16 -2.32
CA LEU A 35 -0.10 -4.98 -3.52
C LEU A 35 1.09 -5.94 -3.53
N ASN A 36 1.78 -6.07 -2.39
CA ASN A 36 2.91 -6.96 -2.24
C ASN A 36 2.52 -8.45 -2.33
N ASP A 37 1.39 -8.83 -1.74
CA ASP A 37 0.87 -10.20 -1.80
C ASP A 37 0.44 -10.54 -3.24
N GLN A 38 -0.35 -9.67 -3.88
CA GLN A 38 -0.87 -9.88 -5.23
C GLN A 38 0.26 -10.00 -6.26
N ILE A 39 1.28 -9.13 -6.18
CA ILE A 39 2.41 -9.23 -7.11
C ILE A 39 3.25 -10.49 -6.84
N THR A 40 3.37 -10.91 -5.59
CA THR A 40 4.06 -12.16 -5.21
C THR A 40 3.36 -13.35 -5.85
N GLU A 41 2.06 -13.48 -5.66
CA GLU A 41 1.25 -14.57 -6.24
C GLU A 41 1.33 -14.59 -7.77
N MET A 42 1.10 -13.44 -8.42
CA MET A 42 1.00 -13.39 -9.88
C MET A 42 2.35 -13.49 -10.60
N VAL A 43 3.43 -13.01 -9.98
CA VAL A 43 4.73 -12.88 -10.65
C VAL A 43 5.75 -13.88 -10.10
N TYR A 44 5.83 -14.02 -8.79
CA TYR A 44 6.94 -14.70 -8.12
C TYR A 44 6.63 -16.14 -7.68
N ASP A 45 5.36 -16.48 -7.46
CA ASP A 45 4.95 -17.85 -7.09
C ASP A 45 4.66 -18.75 -8.31
N THR A 46 4.61 -18.18 -9.51
CA THR A 46 4.49 -18.94 -10.77
C THR A 46 5.81 -19.65 -11.12
N PRO A 47 5.89 -20.69 -11.98
CA PRO A 47 7.19 -21.23 -12.41
C PRO A 47 8.08 -20.20 -13.11
N GLU A 48 9.39 -20.23 -12.89
CA GLU A 48 10.31 -19.35 -13.62
C GLU A 48 10.32 -19.68 -15.12
N THR A 49 10.48 -18.67 -15.97
CA THR A 49 10.68 -18.90 -17.41
C THR A 49 12.18 -19.02 -17.70
N PRO A 50 12.62 -19.90 -18.64
CA PRO A 50 14.04 -20.24 -18.84
C PRO A 50 15.00 -19.06 -19.07
N ASN A 51 14.48 -17.91 -19.51
CA ASN A 51 15.26 -16.72 -19.87
C ASN A 51 14.91 -15.48 -19.00
N TYR A 52 14.26 -15.66 -17.86
CA TYR A 52 13.91 -14.56 -16.97
C TYR A 52 14.38 -14.85 -15.55
N ARG A 53 15.38 -14.10 -15.09
CA ARG A 53 15.83 -14.13 -13.70
C ARG A 53 14.88 -13.29 -12.85
N ARG A 54 14.24 -13.91 -11.86
CA ARG A 54 13.41 -13.19 -10.90
C ARG A 54 14.29 -12.56 -9.83
N THR A 55 14.72 -11.34 -10.11
CA THR A 55 15.53 -10.57 -9.17
C THR A 55 14.76 -10.05 -7.95
N GLY A 56 13.43 -10.17 -7.88
CA GLY A 56 12.64 -9.52 -6.82
C GLY A 56 12.46 -8.00 -7.02
N PHE A 57 13.17 -7.40 -7.98
CA PHE A 57 13.25 -5.95 -8.13
C PHE A 57 11.92 -5.26 -8.41
N LEU A 58 11.04 -5.82 -9.25
CA LEU A 58 9.72 -5.22 -9.51
C LEU A 58 8.94 -5.00 -8.21
N ARG A 59 8.83 -6.03 -7.36
CA ARG A 59 8.20 -5.92 -6.03
C ARG A 59 8.91 -4.91 -5.14
N ALA A 60 10.23 -4.96 -5.09
CA ALA A 60 11.07 -4.03 -4.32
C ALA A 60 11.08 -2.57 -4.85
N SER A 61 10.49 -2.32 -6.03
CA SER A 61 10.46 -1.00 -6.66
C SER A 61 9.25 -0.16 -6.25
N LEU A 62 8.37 -0.68 -5.39
CA LEU A 62 7.26 0.08 -4.84
C LEU A 62 7.81 1.25 -4.00
N MET A 63 7.32 2.45 -4.29
CA MET A 63 7.64 3.67 -3.55
C MET A 63 6.36 4.41 -3.17
N ALA A 64 6.47 5.24 -2.15
CA ALA A 64 5.41 6.15 -1.72
C ALA A 64 5.89 7.59 -1.78
N SER A 65 4.96 8.52 -2.00
CA SER A 65 5.20 9.96 -1.93
C SER A 65 3.90 10.68 -1.60
N THR A 66 3.97 11.81 -0.91
CA THR A 66 2.86 12.74 -0.70
C THR A 66 2.84 13.87 -1.72
N ASP A 67 3.90 14.01 -2.52
CA ASP A 67 4.09 15.14 -3.43
C ASP A 67 3.66 14.80 -4.87
N ALA A 68 4.08 13.63 -5.37
CA ALA A 68 3.84 13.24 -6.75
C ALA A 68 3.90 11.71 -6.96
N MET A 69 3.30 11.25 -8.05
CA MET A 69 3.33 9.84 -8.44
C MET A 69 4.76 9.36 -8.76
N PRO A 70 5.26 8.29 -8.12
CA PRO A 70 6.53 7.68 -8.50
C PRO A 70 6.56 7.23 -9.96
N GLN A 71 7.68 7.46 -10.65
CA GLN A 71 7.82 7.22 -12.08
C GLN A 71 8.53 5.89 -12.39
N LEU A 72 8.14 5.22 -13.47
CA LEU A 72 8.70 3.95 -13.96
C LEU A 72 10.06 4.16 -14.66
N VAL A 73 11.10 4.56 -13.93
CA VAL A 73 12.38 4.99 -14.51
C VAL A 73 13.57 4.09 -14.16
N ARG A 74 13.47 3.23 -13.14
CA ARG A 74 14.60 2.44 -12.64
C ARG A 74 14.79 1.15 -13.41
N ASP A 75 16.01 0.89 -13.83
CA ASP A 75 16.39 -0.38 -14.44
C ASP A 75 16.59 -1.48 -13.41
N ASN A 76 16.32 -2.72 -13.84
CA ASN A 76 16.58 -3.90 -13.02
C ASN A 76 18.10 -4.07 -12.83
N PRO A 77 18.61 -4.12 -11.59
CA PRO A 77 20.05 -4.25 -11.35
C PRO A 77 20.62 -5.62 -11.75
N GLY A 78 19.78 -6.58 -12.15
CA GLY A 78 20.22 -7.91 -12.63
C GLY A 78 20.66 -8.86 -11.51
N VAL A 79 20.67 -8.40 -10.26
CA VAL A 79 20.98 -9.16 -9.04
C VAL A 79 19.74 -9.30 -8.18
N ALA A 80 19.71 -10.28 -7.27
CA ALA A 80 18.62 -10.43 -6.32
C ALA A 80 18.48 -9.18 -5.43
N VAL A 81 17.23 -8.76 -5.23
CA VAL A 81 16.82 -7.60 -4.44
C VAL A 81 15.71 -8.05 -3.50
N ASN A 82 15.93 -7.84 -2.20
CA ASN A 82 14.89 -8.05 -1.21
C ASN A 82 13.86 -6.94 -1.30
N ALA A 83 12.58 -7.31 -1.26
CA ALA A 83 11.52 -6.31 -1.14
C ALA A 83 11.45 -5.86 0.32
N ASP A 84 11.73 -4.58 0.55
CA ASP A 84 11.52 -3.92 1.82
C ASP A 84 10.54 -2.76 1.58
N THR A 85 9.45 -2.75 2.33
CA THR A 85 8.43 -1.70 2.28
C THR A 85 8.60 -0.68 3.39
N GLY A 86 9.67 -0.73 4.19
CA GLY A 86 9.94 0.18 5.31
C GLY A 86 9.76 1.65 4.95
N ASP A 87 10.43 2.11 3.89
CA ASP A 87 10.32 3.51 3.43
C ASP A 87 8.89 3.90 3.02
N VAL A 88 8.15 2.97 2.41
CA VAL A 88 6.74 3.16 2.05
C VAL A 88 5.88 3.33 3.31
N ILE A 89 6.11 2.48 4.32
CA ILE A 89 5.39 2.53 5.59
C ILE A 89 5.72 3.82 6.35
N LEU A 90 6.97 4.31 6.29
CA LEU A 90 7.37 5.57 6.90
C LEU A 90 6.66 6.77 6.26
N VAL A 91 6.52 6.82 4.94
CA VAL A 91 5.73 7.87 4.25
C VAL A 91 4.28 7.84 4.70
N ILE A 92 3.66 6.65 4.78
CA ILE A 92 2.27 6.52 5.25
C ILE A 92 2.14 6.96 6.72
N ALA A 93 3.10 6.60 7.57
CA ALA A 93 3.09 6.97 8.98
C ALA A 93 3.26 8.49 9.19
N GLY A 94 4.03 9.14 8.32
CA GLY A 94 4.24 10.59 8.34
C GLY A 94 3.12 11.40 7.67
N ALA A 95 2.23 10.78 6.90
CA ALA A 95 1.14 11.47 6.21
C ALA A 95 0.08 12.00 7.19
N GLU A 96 -0.45 13.18 6.90
CA GLU A 96 -1.52 13.82 7.63
C GLU A 96 -2.90 13.42 7.06
N LEU A 97 -3.93 13.49 7.89
CA LEU A 97 -5.28 13.20 7.45
C LEU A 97 -5.71 14.21 6.37
N GLY A 98 -6.09 13.70 5.20
CA GLY A 98 -6.46 14.52 4.04
C GLY A 98 -5.36 14.62 2.98
N ASP A 99 -4.13 14.19 3.30
CA ASP A 99 -3.07 14.09 2.30
C ASP A 99 -3.41 13.06 1.23
N THR A 100 -2.90 13.30 0.02
CA THR A 100 -2.89 12.30 -1.04
C THR A 100 -1.61 11.48 -0.95
N ILE A 101 -1.73 10.18 -0.69
CA ILE A 101 -0.60 9.25 -0.73
C ILE A 101 -0.53 8.61 -2.11
N TYR A 102 0.54 8.89 -2.84
CA TYR A 102 0.85 8.22 -4.09
C TYR A 102 1.64 6.94 -3.83
N LEU A 103 1.16 5.82 -4.35
CA LEU A 103 1.86 4.53 -4.34
C LEU A 103 2.18 4.16 -5.79
N GLY A 104 3.45 3.98 -6.12
CA GLY A 104 3.88 3.74 -7.49
C GLY A 104 5.09 2.81 -7.56
N TYR A 105 5.06 1.89 -8.51
CA TYR A 105 6.22 1.09 -8.85
C TYR A 105 7.17 1.90 -9.73
N THR A 106 8.47 1.72 -9.50
CA THR A 106 9.51 2.50 -10.20
C THR A 106 10.33 1.67 -11.18
N ALA A 107 10.16 0.35 -11.23
CA ALA A 107 10.80 -0.49 -12.23
C ALA A 107 10.27 -0.16 -13.64
N ARG A 108 11.17 0.23 -14.56
CA ARG A 108 10.83 0.69 -15.92
C ARG A 108 9.98 -0.30 -16.73
N TYR A 109 10.15 -1.59 -16.47
CA TYR A 109 9.40 -2.66 -17.15
C TYR A 109 8.05 -3.01 -16.48
N GLY A 110 7.69 -2.36 -15.37
CA GLY A 110 6.49 -2.67 -14.60
C GLY A 110 5.21 -2.60 -15.42
N LEU A 111 5.07 -1.59 -16.27
CA LEU A 111 3.90 -1.45 -17.15
C LEU A 111 3.74 -2.63 -18.11
N PHE A 112 4.84 -3.16 -18.65
CA PHE A 112 4.80 -4.31 -19.56
C PHE A 112 4.37 -5.60 -18.83
N VAL A 113 4.71 -5.75 -17.56
CA VAL A 113 4.22 -6.87 -16.73
C VAL A 113 2.74 -6.68 -16.41
N HIS A 114 2.35 -5.45 -16.05
CA HIS A 114 0.99 -5.12 -15.66
C HIS A 114 -0.01 -5.31 -16.80
N ARG A 115 0.29 -4.77 -17.98
CA ARG A 115 -0.58 -4.79 -19.17
C ARG A 115 -0.33 -5.97 -20.11
N GLY A 116 0.72 -6.74 -19.88
CA GLY A 116 1.18 -7.76 -20.82
C GLY A 116 1.93 -7.12 -21.99
N ALA A 117 2.88 -7.87 -22.54
CA ALA A 117 3.71 -7.45 -23.66
C ALA A 117 4.34 -8.67 -24.34
N ASN A 118 4.66 -8.55 -25.63
CA ASN A 118 5.39 -9.58 -26.39
C ASN A 118 4.76 -10.98 -26.28
N GLY A 119 3.44 -11.06 -26.42
CA GLY A 119 2.68 -12.32 -26.34
C GLY A 119 2.50 -12.87 -24.92
N ARG A 120 2.96 -12.18 -23.87
CA ARG A 120 2.70 -12.54 -22.47
C ARG A 120 1.38 -11.94 -21.99
N SER A 121 0.57 -12.76 -21.32
CA SER A 121 -0.67 -12.32 -20.70
C SER A 121 -0.43 -11.23 -19.63
N PRO A 122 -1.38 -10.29 -19.47
CA PRO A 122 -1.31 -9.26 -18.45
C PRO A 122 -1.34 -9.85 -17.05
N ARG A 123 -0.67 -9.16 -16.11
CA ARG A 123 -0.76 -9.42 -14.68
C ARG A 123 -1.18 -8.12 -13.99
N PRO A 124 -2.45 -7.72 -14.01
CA PRO A 124 -2.85 -6.37 -13.64
C PRO A 124 -2.97 -6.19 -12.11
N TRP A 125 -1.91 -6.50 -11.34
CA TRP A 125 -1.96 -6.57 -9.87
C TRP A 125 -2.41 -5.25 -9.22
N VAL A 126 -1.98 -4.10 -9.75
CA VAL A 126 -2.41 -2.79 -9.23
C VAL A 126 -3.91 -2.57 -9.44
N ASP A 127 -4.45 -2.95 -10.60
CA ASP A 127 -5.87 -2.72 -10.94
C ASP A 127 -6.74 -3.63 -10.06
N LEU A 128 -6.32 -4.87 -9.85
CA LEU A 128 -7.03 -5.85 -9.00
C LEU A 128 -7.07 -5.39 -7.53
N VAL A 129 -5.95 -4.90 -7.00
CA VAL A 129 -5.90 -4.42 -5.61
C VAL A 129 -6.64 -3.08 -5.45
N ALA A 130 -6.56 -2.19 -6.44
CA ALA A 130 -7.29 -0.92 -6.43
C ALA A 130 -8.82 -1.12 -6.36
N GLN A 131 -9.35 -2.15 -7.03
CA GLN A 131 -10.79 -2.49 -6.94
C GLN A 131 -11.22 -2.83 -5.51
N ARG A 132 -10.31 -3.31 -4.66
CA ARG A 132 -10.59 -3.67 -3.27
C ARG A 132 -10.51 -2.50 -2.31
N TRP A 133 -10.16 -1.30 -2.77
CA TRP A 133 -9.92 -0.14 -1.90
C TRP A 133 -11.08 0.15 -0.94
N GLN A 134 -12.31 0.21 -1.44
CA GLN A 134 -13.49 0.47 -0.61
C GLN A 134 -13.70 -0.60 0.46
N GLN A 135 -13.43 -1.87 0.13
CA GLN A 135 -13.50 -2.96 1.09
C GLN A 135 -12.42 -2.85 2.16
N ILE A 136 -11.17 -2.55 1.78
CA ILE A 136 -10.05 -2.36 2.71
C ILE A 136 -10.36 -1.26 3.73
N VAL A 137 -10.84 -0.12 3.25
CA VAL A 137 -11.21 1.02 4.11
C VAL A 137 -12.34 0.61 5.06
N ALA A 138 -13.38 -0.06 4.57
CA ALA A 138 -14.49 -0.51 5.40
C ALA A 138 -14.06 -1.49 6.50
N GLU A 139 -13.19 -2.45 6.17
CA GLU A 139 -12.66 -3.43 7.11
C GLU A 139 -11.82 -2.75 8.20
N LYS A 140 -10.88 -1.87 7.82
CA LYS A 140 -10.05 -1.14 8.81
C LYS A 140 -10.88 -0.17 9.64
N ALA A 141 -11.86 0.49 9.05
CA ALA A 141 -12.81 1.33 9.78
C ALA A 141 -13.57 0.54 10.85
N ALA A 142 -14.06 -0.66 10.52
CA ALA A 142 -14.75 -1.51 11.49
C ALA A 142 -13.83 -1.93 12.64
N MET A 143 -12.59 -2.35 12.33
CA MET A 143 -11.59 -2.74 13.33
C MET A 143 -11.22 -1.59 14.26
N VAL A 144 -11.00 -0.40 13.70
CA VAL A 144 -10.64 0.81 14.47
C VAL A 144 -11.81 1.25 15.35
N LYS A 145 -13.05 1.29 14.83
CA LYS A 145 -14.24 1.62 15.64
C LYS A 145 -14.37 0.70 16.84
N GLN A 146 -14.20 -0.61 16.64
CA GLN A 146 -14.21 -1.58 17.73
C GLN A 146 -13.10 -1.30 18.76
N ARG A 147 -11.87 -1.01 18.32
CA ARG A 147 -10.72 -0.70 19.19
C ARG A 147 -10.93 0.58 20.00
N PHE A 148 -11.62 1.58 19.44
CA PHE A 148 -11.85 2.89 20.08
C PHE A 148 -13.19 2.99 20.83
N GLY A 149 -14.05 1.98 20.71
CA GLY A 149 -15.39 1.96 21.31
C GLY A 149 -16.30 3.03 20.70
N LEU A 150 -16.35 3.08 19.36
CA LEU A 150 -17.16 3.98 18.54
C LEU A 150 -18.27 3.23 17.80
#